data_AF-A0A4U3KPR8-F1
#
_entry.id   AF-A0A4U3KPR8-F1
#
_cell.length_a   1.000
_cell.length_b   1.000
_cell.length_c   1.000
_cell.angle_alpha   90.00
_cell.angle_beta   90.00
_cell.angle_gamma   90.00
#
_symmetry.space_group_name_H-M   'P 1'
#
loop_
_entity.id
_entity.type
_entity.pdbx_description
1 polymer ?
#
loop_
_entity_poly.entity_id
_entity_poly.type
_entity_poly.pdbx_seq_one_letter_code
_entity_poly.pdbx_strand_id
1 'polypeptide(L)'
;MKIRLLLPLVLLLLALSSKGQTTKGFKEYRFTSSFQVDKTLSGNLKRDNRKVSIYFKDPKPITKVSDDAKFEDLPTGKLIIKYENIKEPIEIEIKYFGKYDFGETKNQSLYGITKTWLDYNSFIFVNKPTLIAGKMWNNALLIGNMNADNGNISVYTVYCCN
;
A
#
# COMPACT_ATOMS: atom_id res chain seq x y z
N MET A 1 62.16 4.58 -18.25
CA MET A 1 61.16 3.50 -18.10
C MET A 1 60.06 3.99 -17.17
N LYS A 2 58.90 4.37 -17.73
CA LYS A 2 57.72 4.84 -16.99
C LYS A 2 56.74 3.66 -16.89
N ILE A 3 56.54 3.09 -15.70
CA ILE A 3 55.32 2.38 -15.25
C ILE A 3 55.49 2.23 -13.73
N ARG A 4 54.92 3.15 -12.93
CA ARG A 4 54.65 2.95 -11.49
C ARG A 4 53.52 3.88 -11.00
N LEU A 5 52.40 3.90 -11.71
CA LEU A 5 51.25 4.74 -11.33
C LEU A 5 49.88 4.12 -11.66
N LEU A 6 49.80 2.80 -11.79
CA LEU A 6 48.54 2.09 -12.07
C LEU A 6 47.97 1.35 -10.85
N LEU A 7 48.80 0.99 -9.86
CA LEU A 7 48.34 0.19 -8.71
C LEU A 7 47.37 0.92 -7.75
N PRO A 8 47.55 2.21 -7.40
CA PRO A 8 46.61 2.88 -6.49
C PRO A 8 45.28 3.24 -7.18
N LEU A 9 45.25 3.35 -8.52
CA LEU A 9 44.02 3.65 -9.26
C LEU A 9 43.10 2.43 -9.38
N VAL A 10 43.66 1.23 -9.51
CA VAL A 10 42.89 -0.03 -9.53
C VAL A 10 42.28 -0.35 -8.16
N LEU A 11 42.97 -0.02 -7.06
CA LEU A 11 42.43 -0.15 -5.70
C LEU A 11 41.33 0.88 -5.39
N LEU A 12 41.43 2.11 -5.92
CA LEU A 12 40.38 3.12 -5.78
C LEU A 12 39.08 2.73 -6.53
N LEU A 13 39.22 2.05 -7.68
CA LEU A 13 38.08 1.56 -8.47
C LEU A 13 37.39 0.34 -7.85
N LEU A 14 38.12 -0.50 -7.12
CA LEU A 14 37.55 -1.65 -6.39
C LEU A 14 36.73 -1.22 -5.16
N ALA A 15 37.09 -0.11 -4.52
CA ALA A 15 36.31 0.46 -3.41
C ALA A 15 34.96 1.07 -3.86
N LEU A 16 34.83 1.46 -5.14
CA LEU A 16 33.57 1.93 -5.73
C LEU A 16 32.68 0.78 -6.22
N SER A 17 33.17 -0.46 -6.21
CA SER A 17 32.42 -1.68 -6.55
C SER A 17 31.99 -2.50 -5.34
N SER A 18 32.12 -1.96 -4.11
CA SER A 18 31.26 -2.43 -3.04
C SER A 18 29.84 -2.08 -3.45
N LYS A 19 29.14 -3.06 -4.02
CA LYS A 19 27.73 -3.03 -4.34
C LYS A 19 27.05 -2.27 -3.23
N GLY A 20 26.72 -1.00 -3.49
CA GLY A 20 25.73 -0.30 -2.72
C GLY A 20 24.56 -1.25 -2.74
N GLN A 21 24.26 -1.85 -1.58
CA GLN A 21 22.91 -2.27 -1.30
C GLN A 21 22.11 -1.03 -1.65
N THR A 22 21.52 -1.04 -2.84
CA THR A 22 20.46 -0.13 -3.15
C THR A 22 19.41 -0.56 -2.14
N THR A 23 19.37 0.13 -1.00
CA THR A 23 18.17 0.25 -0.18
C THR A 23 17.17 0.89 -1.12
N LYS A 24 16.59 0.06 -2.01
CA LYS A 24 15.54 0.45 -2.92
C LYS A 24 14.41 0.86 -1.98
N GLY A 25 14.21 2.17 -1.87
CA GLY A 25 13.25 2.75 -0.96
C GLY A 25 11.87 2.15 -1.21
N PHE A 26 11.05 2.14 -0.16
CA PHE A 26 9.63 1.83 -0.25
C PHE A 26 8.98 2.66 -1.36
N LYS A 27 8.10 2.03 -2.15
CA LYS A 27 7.37 2.76 -3.20
C LYS A 27 6.31 3.64 -2.54
N GLU A 28 6.19 4.87 -3.00
CA GLU A 28 5.18 5.80 -2.50
C GLU A 28 4.04 5.97 -3.51
N TYR A 29 2.82 6.08 -2.99
CA TYR A 29 1.61 6.38 -3.75
C TYR A 29 0.93 7.60 -3.16
N ARG A 30 0.47 8.49 -4.04
CA ARG A 30 -0.31 9.68 -3.69
C ARG A 30 -1.47 9.79 -4.66
N PHE A 31 -2.68 9.89 -4.16
CA PHE A 31 -3.87 10.10 -4.99
C PHE A 31 -4.94 10.86 -4.21
N THR A 32 -5.84 11.49 -4.95
CA THR A 32 -7.01 12.15 -4.38
C THR A 32 -8.24 11.41 -4.84
N SER A 33 -9.02 10.93 -3.88
CA SER A 33 -10.35 10.43 -4.12
C SER A 33 -11.34 11.59 -4.13
N SER A 34 -12.29 11.55 -5.05
CA SER A 34 -13.42 12.49 -5.13
C SER A 34 -14.75 11.81 -4.84
N PHE A 35 -14.73 10.50 -4.56
CA PHE A 35 -15.91 9.68 -4.36
C PHE A 35 -15.64 8.54 -3.40
N GLN A 36 -16.55 8.37 -2.44
CA GLN A 36 -16.49 7.38 -1.39
C GLN A 36 -17.72 6.47 -1.44
N VAL A 37 -17.51 5.17 -1.28
CA VAL A 37 -18.58 4.18 -1.09
C VAL A 37 -18.38 3.44 0.23
N ASP A 38 -19.34 3.55 1.14
CA ASP A 38 -19.33 2.85 2.42
C ASP A 38 -20.33 1.69 2.39
N LYS A 39 -19.90 0.50 2.83
CA LYS A 39 -20.78 -0.63 3.12
C LYS A 39 -20.87 -0.82 4.62
N THR A 40 -22.08 -0.65 5.14
CA THR A 40 -22.39 -0.78 6.57
C THR A 40 -22.65 -2.24 6.98
N LEU A 41 -22.65 -2.52 8.28
CA LEU A 41 -22.99 -3.82 8.85
C LEU A 41 -24.38 -4.32 8.41
N SER A 42 -25.33 -3.41 8.17
CA SER A 42 -26.66 -3.74 7.67
C SER A 42 -26.71 -4.01 6.15
N GLY A 43 -25.55 -4.02 5.47
CA GLY A 43 -25.44 -4.24 4.03
C GLY A 43 -25.76 -3.02 3.17
N ASN A 44 -26.21 -1.92 3.77
CA ASN A 44 -26.56 -0.70 3.03
C ASN A 44 -25.30 -0.03 2.47
N LEU A 45 -25.38 0.37 1.20
CA LEU A 45 -24.35 1.13 0.49
C LEU A 45 -24.66 2.62 0.60
N LYS A 46 -23.76 3.38 1.21
CA LYS A 46 -23.80 4.84 1.23
C LYS A 46 -22.77 5.39 0.26
N ARG A 47 -23.17 6.33 -0.59
CA ARG A 47 -22.32 6.98 -1.58
C ARG A 47 -22.14 8.43 -1.22
N ASP A 48 -20.93 8.95 -1.38
CA ASP A 48 -20.62 10.32 -0.99
C ASP A 48 -19.55 10.94 -1.91
N ASN A 49 -19.70 12.23 -2.19
CA ASN A 49 -18.72 13.01 -2.96
C ASN A 49 -17.83 13.77 -1.98
N ARG A 50 -16.94 13.04 -1.30
CA ARG A 50 -15.95 13.63 -0.39
C ARG A 50 -14.57 13.61 -1.03
N LYS A 51 -13.89 14.76 -0.98
CA LYS A 51 -12.50 14.88 -1.41
C LYS A 51 -11.58 14.40 -0.29
N VAL A 52 -10.78 13.39 -0.60
CA VAL A 52 -9.87 12.75 0.34
C VAL A 52 -8.51 12.60 -0.30
N SER A 53 -7.47 13.17 0.31
CA SER A 53 -6.09 12.95 -0.09
C SER A 53 -5.54 11.72 0.62
N ILE A 54 -5.00 10.79 -0.15
CA ILE A 54 -4.47 9.53 0.35
C ILE A 54 -3.01 9.43 -0.03
N TYR A 55 -2.18 9.14 0.97
CA TYR A 55 -0.77 8.82 0.79
C TYR A 55 -0.52 7.45 1.38
N PHE A 56 0.25 6.63 0.67
CA PHE A 56 0.60 5.30 1.13
C PHE A 56 2.05 4.97 0.75
N LYS A 57 2.84 4.61 1.76
CA LYS A 57 4.20 4.10 1.62
C LYS A 57 4.17 2.58 1.68
N ASP A 58 4.39 1.96 0.53
CA ASP A 58 4.25 0.54 0.29
C ASP A 58 5.36 -0.28 0.97
N PRO A 59 5.04 -1.05 2.03
CA PRO A 59 6.01 -1.87 2.72
C PRO A 59 6.35 -3.16 1.98
N LYS A 60 5.72 -3.40 0.81
CA LYS A 60 5.92 -4.63 0.07
C LYS A 60 7.42 -4.85 -0.19
N PRO A 61 7.97 -5.97 0.30
CA PRO A 61 9.38 -6.23 0.15
C PRO A 61 9.70 -6.49 -1.32
N ILE A 62 10.83 -5.94 -1.77
CA ILE A 62 11.28 -6.08 -3.16
C ILE A 62 11.83 -7.48 -3.40
N THR A 63 12.33 -8.12 -2.34
CA THR A 63 12.73 -9.53 -2.29
C THR A 63 11.68 -10.34 -1.56
N LYS A 64 11.49 -11.61 -1.94
CA LYS A 64 10.60 -12.51 -1.19
C LYS A 64 11.14 -12.63 0.24
N VAL A 65 10.28 -12.41 1.23
CA VAL A 65 10.60 -12.73 2.62
C VAL A 65 10.57 -14.25 2.76
N SER A 66 11.42 -14.81 3.61
CA SER A 66 11.45 -16.25 3.83
C SER A 66 10.09 -16.76 4.32
N ASP A 67 9.73 -17.99 3.97
CA ASP A 67 8.41 -18.56 4.25
C ASP A 67 8.16 -18.78 5.77
N ASP A 68 9.21 -18.65 6.60
CA ASP A 68 9.19 -18.76 8.06
C ASP A 68 9.17 -17.42 8.81
N ALA A 69 9.18 -16.28 8.10
CA ALA A 69 9.14 -14.98 8.75
C ALA A 69 7.79 -14.77 9.46
N LYS A 70 7.84 -14.33 10.72
CA LYS A 70 6.64 -14.04 11.48
C LYS A 70 6.01 -12.74 11.01
N PHE A 71 4.71 -12.59 11.21
CA PHE A 71 3.99 -11.37 10.82
C PHE A 71 4.58 -10.11 11.49
N GLU A 72 5.07 -10.25 12.72
CA GLU A 72 5.72 -9.20 13.50
C GLU A 72 6.99 -8.68 12.81
N ASP A 73 7.69 -9.54 12.06
CA ASP A 73 8.97 -9.24 11.41
C ASP A 73 8.79 -8.62 10.01
N LEU A 74 7.56 -8.60 9.47
CA LEU A 74 7.30 -8.02 8.15
C LEU A 74 7.53 -6.50 8.15
N PRO A 75 8.09 -5.94 7.05
CA PRO A 75 8.29 -4.52 6.92
C PRO A 75 7.00 -3.73 7.13
N THR A 76 7.14 -2.59 7.78
CA THR A 76 6.03 -1.73 8.14
C THR A 76 5.97 -0.51 7.24
N GLY A 77 4.77 -0.20 6.77
CA GLY A 77 4.46 0.95 5.93
C GLY A 77 3.53 1.91 6.64
N LYS A 78 3.09 2.93 5.91
CA LYS A 78 2.17 3.94 6.45
C LYS A 78 1.13 4.32 5.41
N LEU A 79 -0.14 4.30 5.80
CA LEU A 79 -1.26 4.87 5.07
C LEU A 79 -1.73 6.13 5.81
N ILE A 80 -1.89 7.22 5.07
CA ILE A 80 -2.36 8.50 5.57
C ILE A 80 -3.60 8.89 4.77
N ILE A 81 -4.69 9.19 5.48
CA ILE A 81 -5.95 9.65 4.90
C ILE A 81 -6.24 11.04 5.44
N LYS A 82 -6.30 12.04 4.56
CA LYS A 82 -6.63 13.43 4.92
C LYS A 82 -7.93 13.84 4.23
N TYR A 83 -8.95 14.09 5.03
CA TYR A 83 -10.20 14.70 4.57
C TYR A 83 -10.04 16.21 4.50
N GLU A 84 -10.69 16.85 3.54
CA GLU A 84 -10.64 18.31 3.35
C GLU A 84 -11.07 19.09 4.60
N ASN A 85 -12.06 18.58 5.33
CA ASN A 85 -12.67 19.25 6.49
C ASN A 85 -12.18 18.73 7.85
N ILE A 86 -11.18 17.85 7.88
CA ILE A 86 -10.60 17.33 9.13
C ILE A 86 -9.16 17.80 9.22
N LYS A 87 -8.83 18.53 10.29
CA LYS A 87 -7.52 19.14 10.48
C LYS A 87 -6.40 18.09 10.58
N GLU A 88 -6.61 17.08 11.43
CA GLU A 88 -5.62 16.04 11.69
C GLU A 88 -5.80 14.87 10.70
N PRO A 89 -4.72 14.40 10.08
CA PRO A 89 -4.80 13.24 9.20
C PRO A 89 -5.01 11.95 10.02
N ILE A 90 -5.69 10.98 9.39
CA ILE A 90 -5.74 9.60 9.90
C ILE A 90 -4.45 8.92 9.50
N GLU A 91 -3.67 8.48 10.49
CA GLU A 91 -2.45 7.72 10.27
C GLU A 91 -2.67 6.26 10.63
N ILE A 92 -2.30 5.37 9.70
CA ILE A 92 -2.53 3.94 9.77
C ILE A 92 -1.21 3.23 9.50
N GLU A 93 -0.78 2.39 10.44
CA GLU A 93 0.37 1.51 10.28
C GLU A 93 -0.08 0.19 9.64
N ILE A 94 0.72 -0.30 8.70
CA ILE A 94 0.31 -1.38 7.80
C ILE A 94 1.47 -2.30 7.45
N LYS A 95 1.15 -3.56 7.16
CA LYS A 95 2.09 -4.58 6.69
C LYS A 95 1.55 -5.24 5.42
N TYR A 96 2.44 -5.54 4.49
CA TYR A 96 2.06 -6.29 3.28
C TYR A 96 1.75 -7.74 3.66
N PHE A 97 0.53 -8.19 3.38
CA PHE A 97 0.10 -9.55 3.71
C PHE A 97 0.18 -10.47 2.49
N GLY A 98 -0.18 -9.98 1.30
CA GLY A 98 -0.19 -10.83 0.11
C GLY A 98 -0.96 -10.29 -1.07
N LYS A 99 -1.57 -11.19 -1.83
CA LYS A 99 -2.37 -10.88 -3.01
C LYS A 99 -3.83 -11.24 -2.79
N TYR A 100 -4.72 -10.42 -3.34
CA TYR A 100 -6.15 -10.57 -3.23
C TYR A 100 -6.85 -10.25 -4.56
N ASP A 101 -7.93 -10.95 -4.85
CA ASP A 101 -8.76 -10.71 -6.01
C ASP A 101 -9.99 -9.88 -5.61
N PHE A 102 -10.13 -8.69 -6.18
CA PHE A 102 -11.26 -7.80 -5.90
C PHE A 102 -12.14 -7.64 -7.13
N GLY A 103 -13.36 -8.19 -7.07
CA GLY A 103 -14.27 -8.26 -8.21
C GLY A 103 -13.60 -8.96 -9.40
N GLU A 104 -13.59 -8.28 -10.55
CA GLU A 104 -12.89 -8.77 -11.76
C GLU A 104 -11.39 -8.46 -11.75
N THR A 105 -10.91 -7.67 -10.79
CA THR A 105 -9.51 -7.24 -10.75
C THR A 105 -8.66 -8.22 -9.95
N LYS A 106 -7.85 -9.00 -10.66
CA LYS A 106 -7.00 -10.06 -10.10
C LYS A 106 -5.66 -9.55 -9.56
N ASN A 107 -5.10 -10.22 -8.55
CA ASN A 107 -3.74 -10.00 -8.02
C ASN A 107 -3.45 -8.60 -7.43
N GLN A 108 -4.44 -8.01 -6.74
CA GLN A 108 -4.28 -6.75 -6.02
C GLN A 108 -3.46 -6.93 -4.74
N SER A 109 -2.76 -5.90 -4.29
CA SER A 109 -1.98 -5.99 -3.06
C SER A 109 -2.90 -5.85 -1.85
N LEU A 110 -2.78 -6.79 -0.92
CA LEU A 110 -3.50 -6.82 0.35
C LEU A 110 -2.53 -6.48 1.48
N TYR A 111 -3.00 -5.64 2.40
CA TYR A 111 -2.24 -5.19 3.54
C TYR A 111 -3.07 -5.38 4.81
N GLY A 112 -2.42 -5.84 5.87
CA GLY A 112 -2.96 -5.85 7.22
C GLY A 112 -2.71 -4.50 7.89
N ILE A 113 -3.67 -4.04 8.68
CA ILE A 113 -3.56 -2.82 9.50
C ILE A 113 -3.11 -3.23 10.90
N THR A 114 -1.97 -2.69 11.35
CA THR A 114 -1.37 -3.02 12.66
C THR A 114 -1.63 -1.97 13.71
N LYS A 115 -1.89 -0.72 13.31
CA LYS A 115 -2.21 0.37 14.23
C LYS A 115 -3.10 1.41 13.55
N THR A 116 -4.26 1.65 14.15
CA THR A 116 -5.23 2.65 13.71
C THR A 116 -6.18 2.96 14.87
N TRP A 117 -6.87 4.10 14.81
CA TRP A 117 -8.00 4.40 15.69
C TRP A 117 -9.35 3.99 15.08
N LEU A 118 -9.34 3.54 13.82
CA LEU A 118 -10.51 3.02 13.11
C LEU A 118 -10.69 1.52 13.40
N ASP A 119 -11.92 1.03 13.40
CA ASP A 119 -12.21 -0.40 13.54
C ASP A 119 -12.06 -1.14 12.19
N TYR A 120 -10.87 -1.04 11.59
CA TYR A 120 -10.51 -1.71 10.33
C TYR A 120 -9.22 -2.51 10.49
N ASN A 121 -9.22 -3.76 10.00
CA ASN A 121 -8.07 -4.65 10.09
C ASN A 121 -7.28 -4.82 8.78
N SER A 122 -7.82 -4.37 7.64
CA SER A 122 -7.23 -4.64 6.33
C SER A 122 -7.47 -3.51 5.34
N PHE A 123 -6.62 -3.40 4.33
CA PHE A 123 -6.93 -2.64 3.13
C PHE A 123 -6.35 -3.27 1.85
N ILE A 124 -7.02 -3.04 0.73
CA ILE A 124 -6.60 -3.43 -0.63
C ILE A 124 -6.34 -2.17 -1.45
N PHE A 125 -5.21 -2.13 -2.13
CA PHE A 125 -4.94 -1.11 -3.13
C PHE A 125 -5.14 -1.67 -4.53
N VAL A 126 -6.12 -1.11 -5.25
CA VAL A 126 -6.46 -1.47 -6.62
C VAL A 126 -5.85 -0.45 -7.57
N ASN A 127 -4.70 -0.79 -8.15
CA ASN A 127 -3.95 0.10 -9.05
C ASN A 127 -4.20 -0.22 -10.53
N LYS A 128 -5.48 -0.38 -10.88
CA LYS A 128 -5.96 -0.66 -12.23
C LYS A 128 -7.36 -0.07 -12.39
N PRO A 129 -7.78 0.25 -13.63
CA PRO A 129 -9.15 0.59 -13.92
C PRO A 129 -10.13 -0.45 -13.36
N THR A 130 -11.11 -0.01 -12.57
CA THR A 130 -12.06 -0.90 -11.89
C THR A 130 -13.46 -0.29 -11.85
N LEU A 131 -14.48 -1.15 -12.00
CA LEU A 131 -15.88 -0.75 -11.95
C LEU A 131 -16.36 -0.76 -10.50
N ILE A 132 -16.71 0.41 -9.95
CA ILE A 132 -17.25 0.54 -8.59
C ILE A 132 -18.54 1.35 -8.65
N ALA A 133 -19.61 0.77 -8.11
CA ALA A 133 -20.94 1.39 -8.06
C ALA A 133 -21.46 1.90 -9.43
N GLY A 134 -21.13 1.19 -10.51
CA GLY A 134 -21.57 1.51 -11.88
C GLY A 134 -20.71 2.55 -12.61
N LYS A 135 -19.58 2.98 -12.04
CA LYS A 135 -18.63 3.91 -12.67
C LYS A 135 -17.23 3.34 -12.69
N MET A 136 -16.50 3.57 -13.78
CA MET A 136 -15.08 3.20 -13.91
C MET A 136 -14.20 4.21 -13.19
N TRP A 137 -13.19 3.72 -12.47
CA TRP A 137 -12.21 4.51 -11.72
C TRP A 137 -10.80 4.02 -12.04
N ASN A 138 -9.84 4.92 -12.17
CA ASN A 138 -8.46 4.59 -12.54
C ASN A 138 -7.73 3.81 -11.45
N ASN A 139 -8.06 4.08 -10.19
CA ASN A 139 -7.61 3.32 -9.04
C ASN A 139 -8.63 3.43 -7.90
N ALA A 140 -8.49 2.52 -6.92
CA ALA A 140 -9.28 2.56 -5.70
C ALA A 140 -8.49 2.05 -4.50
N LEU A 141 -8.84 2.56 -3.32
CA LEU A 141 -8.41 2.01 -2.04
C LEU A 141 -9.63 1.49 -1.29
N LEU A 142 -9.63 0.20 -0.97
CA LEU A 142 -10.64 -0.42 -0.13
C LEU A 142 -10.07 -0.64 1.25
N ILE A 143 -10.67 -0.06 2.28
CA ILE A 143 -10.30 -0.27 3.67
C ILE A 143 -11.47 -0.90 4.40
N GLY A 144 -11.23 -1.88 5.27
CA GLY A 144 -12.31 -2.60 5.92
C GLY A 144 -11.87 -3.74 6.82
N ASN A 145 -12.87 -4.53 7.24
CA ASN A 145 -12.66 -5.77 7.98
C ASN A 145 -12.74 -6.96 7.05
N MET A 146 -11.62 -7.67 6.90
CA MET A 146 -11.58 -8.95 6.23
C MET A 146 -12.02 -10.04 7.21
N ASN A 147 -13.00 -10.85 6.80
CA ASN A 147 -13.39 -12.04 7.54
C ASN A 147 -12.39 -13.17 7.26
N ALA A 148 -11.82 -13.74 8.32
CA ALA A 148 -10.82 -14.81 8.23
C ALA A 148 -11.37 -16.10 7.57
N ASP A 149 -12.68 -16.36 7.68
CA ASP A 149 -13.27 -17.63 7.27
C ASP A 149 -13.42 -17.76 5.74
N ASN A 150 -13.59 -16.64 5.05
CA ASN A 150 -13.84 -16.63 3.60
C ASN A 150 -13.01 -15.60 2.83
N GLY A 151 -12.13 -14.86 3.52
CA GLY A 151 -11.31 -13.79 2.93
C GLY A 151 -12.13 -12.62 2.38
N ASN A 152 -13.44 -12.54 2.62
CA ASN A 152 -14.26 -11.45 2.12
C ASN A 152 -14.18 -10.24 3.03
N ILE A 153 -14.14 -9.04 2.43
CA ILE A 153 -14.27 -7.80 3.17
C ILE A 153 -15.76 -7.53 3.44
N SER A 154 -16.15 -7.55 4.71
CA SER A 154 -17.56 -7.49 5.14
C SER A 154 -18.06 -6.05 5.36
N VAL A 155 -17.27 -5.25 6.08
CA VAL A 155 -17.47 -3.81 6.31
C VAL A 155 -16.36 -3.07 5.61
N TYR A 156 -16.68 -2.09 4.77
CA TYR A 156 -15.65 -1.35 4.05
C TYR A 156 -16.02 0.09 3.70
N THR A 157 -14.97 0.86 3.46
CA THR A 157 -14.98 2.11 2.73
C THR A 157 -14.11 1.97 1.49
N VAL A 158 -14.63 2.37 0.33
CA VAL A 158 -13.89 2.45 -0.93
C VAL A 158 -13.69 3.91 -1.30
N TYR A 159 -12.44 4.30 -1.45
CA TYR A 159 -12.04 5.59 -2.01
C TYR A 159 -11.72 5.41 -3.48
N CYS A 160 -12.51 6.04 -4.34
CA CYS A 160 -12.36 5.92 -5.78
C CYS A 160 -11.68 7.16 -6.38
N CYS A 161 -10.76 6.96 -7.31
CA CYS A 161 -9.99 8.05 -7.91
C CYS A 161 -9.97 7.96 -9.43
N ASN A 162 -10.02 9.12 -10.07
CA ASN A 162 -9.78 9.31 -11.49
C ASN A 162 -8.43 9.97 -11.68
#